data_AF-A0A7E4VUB4-F1
#
_entry.id   AF-A0A7E4VUB4-F1
#
_cell.length_a   1.000
_cell.length_b   1.000
_cell.length_c   1.000
_cell.angle_alpha   90.00
_cell.angle_beta   90.00
_cell.angle_gamma   90.00
#
_symmetry.space_group_name_H-M   'P 1'
#
loop_
_entity.id
_entity.type
_entity.pdbx_description
1 polymer ?
#
loop_
_entity_poly.entity_id
_entity_poly.type
_entity_poly.pdbx_seq_one_letter_code
_entity_poly.pdbx_strand_id
1 'polypeptide(L)'
;MDLQLVFLLLLLHVTVPDFSAATPEQPQLTFQQLYKYGKNEYTAKNWNDCVGFMLRAIEDYTYYKEETLWCREMCDRQTNEVPADIVKLDSPKLIRTGMFYGTAQKALCLLRCRIDKFTEERPTMSNYDTYEEFQDRKPYHYLQFCYWKQNDLKNAVKAAFTYLVANPTDEDTVVNLQFYMTQPGYDASFLVDSLQMEYERHYMSAVEAYENQDWERCVERFDLALDAYFKEEHKCKMLCEDYLDWGTMQGDNPEMSIVITSIYTSVIRCQNNCITKLSKVNGHTIKNFLASFYEYLHVCQFNLQRGRDAAQSVANALLLDKDNVVMRRNRLFYASLYENQVEDLFQPSEKIAQHYKQDVIEKRFIAFVDSRFKYEDRRLPAEVAEDRHTFNVEVDIRDDFDYSRIMDNILTEKECTALKVASQLPAQANRYIDNLIDEVSTRINTLYGSTVVFQKLNCHQEMLKSGCDRGAFVIGIDSERCSAILADEYSGCALVYCV
;
A
#
# COMPACT_ATOMS: atom_id res chain seq x y z
N MET A 1 14.07 26.98 67.75
CA MET A 1 13.38 25.70 67.99
C MET A 1 11.96 25.85 67.49
N ASP A 2 11.75 25.20 66.34
CA ASP A 2 10.50 24.69 65.80
C ASP A 2 9.48 25.68 65.21
N LEU A 3 9.95 26.25 64.10
CA LEU A 3 9.18 26.55 62.90
C LEU A 3 8.65 25.24 62.25
N GLN A 4 7.42 25.30 61.76
CA GLN A 4 6.99 24.82 60.42
C GLN A 4 6.52 23.39 60.12
N LEU A 5 6.51 22.38 60.98
CA LEU A 5 6.38 20.99 60.45
C LEU A 5 5.04 20.22 60.52
N VAL A 6 3.90 20.76 60.99
CA VAL A 6 2.71 19.87 61.21
C VAL A 6 1.39 20.33 60.56
N PHE A 7 1.30 21.55 60.01
CA PHE A 7 0.02 22.06 59.48
C PHE A 7 -0.02 22.25 57.95
N LEU A 8 0.81 21.51 57.22
CA LEU A 8 0.94 21.62 55.76
C LEU A 8 1.06 20.23 55.10
N LEU A 9 0.19 19.30 55.48
CA LEU A 9 0.06 17.97 54.87
C LEU A 9 -1.39 17.67 54.43
N LEU A 10 -2.21 18.70 54.22
CA LEU A 10 -3.63 18.55 53.91
C LEU A 10 -4.09 19.06 52.54
N LEU A 11 -3.24 19.68 51.72
CA LEU A 11 -3.64 20.12 50.38
C LEU A 11 -2.44 20.08 49.43
N LEU A 12 -2.66 19.51 48.24
CA LEU A 12 -1.78 19.44 47.05
C LEU A 12 -0.94 18.17 46.88
N HIS A 13 -1.61 17.04 46.63
CA HIS A 13 -1.32 16.28 45.41
C HIS A 13 -2.63 16.30 44.62
N VAL A 14 -2.93 17.41 43.92
CA VAL A 14 -2.77 17.45 42.46
C VAL A 14 -2.89 16.05 41.90
N THR A 15 -4.12 15.63 41.64
CA THR A 15 -4.40 14.65 40.60
C THR A 15 -3.79 15.22 39.34
N VAL A 16 -2.55 14.84 39.06
CA VAL A 16 -2.07 14.77 37.69
C VAL A 16 -3.16 13.99 36.97
N PRO A 17 -3.71 14.46 35.83
CA PRO A 17 -4.47 13.56 35.00
C PRO A 17 -3.49 12.45 34.66
N ASP A 18 -3.63 11.30 35.31
CA ASP A 18 -3.00 10.08 34.85
C ASP A 18 -3.38 10.01 33.37
N PHE A 19 -2.39 10.22 32.51
CA PHE A 19 -2.47 9.73 31.14
C PHE A 19 -2.45 8.21 31.28
N SER A 20 -3.58 7.66 31.72
CA SER A 20 -3.83 6.22 31.81
C SER A 20 -3.91 5.71 30.40
N ALA A 21 -2.76 5.27 29.89
CA ALA A 21 -2.69 4.41 28.73
C ALA A 21 -3.65 3.23 28.97
N ALA A 22 -4.57 2.99 28.03
CA ALA A 22 -5.42 1.82 28.07
C ALA A 22 -4.55 0.55 28.05
N THR A 23 -4.40 -0.07 29.22
CA THR A 23 -3.49 -1.19 29.54
C THR A 23 -4.24 -2.15 30.51
N PRO A 24 -3.70 -3.33 30.88
CA PRO A 24 -4.39 -4.45 31.56
C PRO A 24 -5.17 -4.17 32.87
N GLU A 25 -5.17 -2.93 33.35
CA GLU A 25 -5.83 -2.49 34.58
C GLU A 25 -7.37 -2.43 34.45
N GLN A 26 -7.90 -2.27 33.22
CA GLN A 26 -9.34 -2.26 32.93
C GLN A 26 -9.68 -3.17 31.74
N PRO A 27 -9.45 -4.49 31.83
CA PRO A 27 -9.57 -5.41 30.69
C PRO A 27 -10.98 -5.45 30.10
N GLN A 28 -11.99 -5.15 30.91
CA GLN A 28 -13.40 -5.12 30.53
C GLN A 28 -13.80 -3.96 29.60
N LEU A 29 -12.95 -2.94 29.48
CA LEU A 29 -13.24 -1.72 28.73
C LEU A 29 -12.40 -1.69 27.44
N THR A 30 -13.02 -2.11 26.34
CA THR A 30 -12.40 -2.22 25.01
C THR A 30 -12.56 -0.95 24.18
N PHE A 31 -11.75 -0.80 23.14
CA PHE A 31 -11.83 0.29 22.16
C PHE A 31 -13.23 0.38 21.54
N GLN A 32 -13.93 -0.75 21.36
CA GLN A 32 -15.30 -0.78 20.86
C GLN A 32 -16.28 -0.07 21.81
N GLN A 33 -16.17 -0.33 23.12
CA GLN A 33 -17.01 0.31 24.13
C GLN A 33 -16.64 1.79 24.31
N LEU A 34 -15.34 2.09 24.40
CA LEU A 34 -14.83 3.46 24.51
C LEU A 34 -15.26 4.31 23.32
N TYR A 35 -15.15 3.77 22.11
CA TYR A 35 -15.57 4.45 20.90
C TYR A 35 -17.07 4.71 20.87
N LYS A 36 -17.88 3.73 21.29
CA LYS A 36 -19.32 3.91 21.46
C LYS A 36 -19.64 5.01 22.47
N TYR A 37 -18.95 5.06 23.61
CA TYR A 37 -19.12 6.14 24.59
C TYR A 37 -18.73 7.50 24.00
N GLY A 38 -17.61 7.59 23.29
CA GLY A 38 -17.22 8.82 22.58
C GLY A 38 -18.27 9.30 21.58
N LYS A 39 -18.89 8.40 20.81
CA LYS A 39 -19.98 8.74 19.86
C LYS A 39 -21.24 9.23 20.59
N ASN A 40 -21.55 8.65 21.76
CA ASN A 40 -22.66 9.11 22.59
C ASN A 40 -22.40 10.52 23.13
N GLU A 41 -21.20 10.79 23.65
CA GLU A 41 -20.82 12.11 24.17
C GLU A 41 -20.76 13.17 23.06
N TYR A 42 -20.28 12.80 21.86
CA TYR A 42 -20.38 13.64 20.66
C TYR A 42 -21.83 14.04 20.36
N THR A 43 -22.75 13.06 20.38
CA THR A 43 -24.18 13.29 20.12
C THR A 43 -24.82 14.15 21.23
N ALA A 44 -24.41 13.94 22.48
CA ALA A 44 -24.84 14.70 23.64
C ALA A 44 -24.21 16.11 23.72
N LYS A 45 -23.28 16.44 22.81
CA LYS A 45 -22.51 17.70 22.77
C LYS A 45 -21.63 17.91 24.00
N ASN A 46 -21.22 16.82 24.64
CA ASN A 46 -20.27 16.84 25.73
C ASN A 46 -18.85 16.68 25.17
N TRP A 47 -18.25 17.81 24.79
CA TRP A 47 -17.02 17.80 23.99
C TRP A 47 -15.79 17.31 24.75
N ASN A 48 -15.70 17.59 26.05
CA ASN A 48 -14.60 17.13 26.91
C ASN A 48 -14.55 15.61 26.97
N ASP A 49 -15.68 14.98 27.29
CA ASP A 49 -15.77 13.52 27.39
C ASP A 49 -15.72 12.86 26.00
N CYS A 50 -16.22 13.52 24.94
CA CYS A 50 -16.00 13.06 23.58
C CYS A 50 -14.50 12.89 23.29
N VAL A 51 -13.68 13.93 23.55
CA VAL A 51 -12.23 13.85 23.33
C VAL A 51 -11.61 12.77 24.22
N GLY A 52 -11.97 12.74 25.50
CA GLY A 52 -11.43 11.75 26.46
C GLY A 52 -11.70 10.31 26.02
N PHE A 53 -12.93 9.96 25.70
CA PHE A 53 -13.29 8.61 25.26
C PHE A 53 -12.69 8.24 23.90
N MET A 54 -12.65 9.18 22.94
CA MET A 54 -12.07 8.93 21.62
C MET A 54 -10.56 8.65 21.71
N LEU A 55 -9.81 9.45 22.47
CA LEU A 55 -8.38 9.23 22.68
C LEU A 55 -8.10 7.89 23.37
N ARG A 56 -8.84 7.59 24.45
CA ARG A 56 -8.73 6.28 25.12
C ARG A 56 -9.06 5.11 24.20
N ALA A 57 -10.02 5.27 23.30
CA ALA A 57 -10.35 4.24 22.32
C ALA A 57 -9.19 4.02 21.32
N ILE A 58 -8.53 5.08 20.86
CA ILE A 58 -7.35 5.00 19.98
C ILE A 58 -6.17 4.33 20.68
N GLU A 59 -5.95 4.65 21.96
CA GLU A 59 -4.91 4.01 22.76
C GLU A 59 -5.16 2.51 22.93
N ASP A 60 -6.38 2.11 23.34
CA ASP A 60 -6.72 0.68 23.51
C ASP A 60 -6.67 -0.08 22.18
N TYR A 61 -7.04 0.57 21.07
CA TYR A 61 -6.93 -0.02 19.73
C TYR A 61 -5.48 -0.29 19.34
N THR A 62 -4.60 0.68 19.59
CA THR A 62 -3.15 0.54 19.36
C THR A 62 -2.59 -0.62 20.19
N TYR A 63 -2.90 -0.65 21.49
CA TYR A 63 -2.54 -1.73 22.39
C TYR A 63 -3.04 -3.11 21.90
N TYR A 64 -4.32 -3.21 21.53
CA TYR A 64 -4.90 -4.45 20.99
C TYR A 64 -4.16 -4.93 19.74
N LYS A 65 -3.87 -4.03 18.80
CA LYS A 65 -3.16 -4.34 17.56
C LYS A 65 -1.73 -4.80 17.83
N GLU A 66 -1.00 -4.08 18.67
CA GLU A 66 0.40 -4.37 19.00
C GLU A 66 0.57 -5.69 19.75
N GLU A 67 -0.25 -5.96 20.76
CA GLU A 67 -0.19 -7.24 21.50
C GLU A 67 -0.65 -8.43 20.64
N THR A 68 -1.63 -8.22 19.76
CA THR A 68 -2.03 -9.25 18.78
C THR A 68 -0.89 -9.59 17.82
N LEU A 69 -0.23 -8.56 17.27
CA LEU A 69 0.95 -8.72 16.43
C LEU A 69 2.07 -9.45 17.16
N TRP A 70 2.36 -9.03 18.40
CA TRP A 70 3.40 -9.64 19.21
C TRP A 70 3.12 -11.13 19.45
N CYS A 71 1.88 -11.49 19.81
CA CYS A 71 1.49 -12.88 19.99
C CYS A 71 1.70 -13.71 18.72
N ARG A 72 1.29 -13.17 17.55
CA ARG A 72 1.43 -13.86 16.27
C ARG A 72 2.89 -14.06 15.89
N GLU A 73 3.71 -13.01 15.96
CA GLU A 73 5.15 -13.11 15.67
C GLU A 73 5.88 -14.08 16.61
N MET A 74 5.56 -14.02 17.91
CA MET A 74 6.18 -14.88 18.91
C MET A 74 5.82 -16.35 18.66
N CYS A 75 4.54 -16.64 18.39
CA CYS A 75 4.09 -18.00 18.12
C CYS A 75 4.61 -18.54 16.78
N ASP A 76 4.73 -17.71 15.74
CA ASP A 76 5.35 -18.10 14.47
C ASP A 76 6.83 -18.49 14.64
N ARG A 77 7.57 -17.81 15.52
CA ARG A 77 8.96 -18.18 15.82
C ARG A 77 9.09 -19.45 16.65
N GLN A 78 8.12 -19.74 17.51
CA GLN A 78 8.14 -20.90 18.40
C GLN A 78 7.58 -22.17 17.75
N THR A 79 6.79 -22.03 16.69
CA THR A 79 6.10 -23.14 16.05
C THR A 79 6.59 -23.32 14.62
N ASN A 80 6.77 -24.58 14.23
CA ASN A 80 7.08 -24.92 12.84
C ASN A 80 5.81 -25.53 12.25
N GLU A 81 5.04 -24.75 11.50
CA GLU A 81 3.79 -25.22 10.87
C GLU A 81 4.04 -26.41 9.94
N VAL A 82 5.21 -26.44 9.27
CA VAL A 82 5.64 -27.54 8.39
C VAL A 82 7.12 -27.90 8.63
N PRO A 83 7.43 -28.79 9.59
CA PRO A 83 8.77 -29.33 9.77
C PRO A 83 9.24 -30.11 8.53
N ALA A 84 10.54 -30.06 8.24
CA ALA A 84 11.14 -30.70 7.06
C ALA A 84 10.84 -32.22 6.96
N ASP A 85 10.69 -32.91 8.09
CA ASP A 85 10.38 -34.34 8.11
C ASP A 85 8.93 -34.64 7.72
N ILE A 86 8.00 -33.69 7.87
CA ILE A 86 6.60 -33.84 7.42
C ILE A 86 6.53 -33.82 5.88
N VAL A 87 7.35 -32.99 5.23
CA VAL A 87 7.41 -32.87 3.77
C VAL A 87 7.98 -34.14 3.11
N LYS A 88 8.74 -34.95 3.85
CA LYS A 88 9.31 -36.23 3.37
C LYS A 88 8.34 -37.40 3.44
N LEU A 89 7.13 -37.23 3.98
CA LEU A 89 6.16 -38.31 4.08
C LEU A 89 5.56 -38.64 2.71
N ASP A 90 5.53 -39.91 2.31
CA ASP A 90 5.02 -40.33 0.99
C ASP A 90 3.48 -40.34 0.89
N SER A 91 2.76 -40.08 1.98
CA SER A 91 1.31 -40.11 2.03
C SER A 91 0.72 -38.71 2.18
N PRO A 92 -0.07 -38.22 1.20
CA PRO A 92 -0.74 -36.92 1.30
C PRO A 92 -1.61 -36.77 2.55
N LYS A 93 -2.19 -37.88 3.04
CA LYS A 93 -2.96 -37.90 4.27
C LYS A 93 -2.08 -37.66 5.50
N LEU A 94 -0.89 -38.28 5.56
CA LEU A 94 0.04 -38.08 6.68
C LEU A 94 0.68 -36.69 6.64
N ILE A 95 1.04 -36.18 5.46
CA ILE A 95 1.50 -34.79 5.28
C ILE A 95 0.45 -33.82 5.84
N ARG A 96 -0.82 -34.00 5.44
CA ARG A 96 -1.94 -33.18 5.92
C ARG A 96 -2.09 -33.23 7.44
N THR A 97 -2.08 -34.42 8.04
CA THR A 97 -2.15 -34.57 9.51
C THR A 97 -0.99 -33.84 10.19
N GLY A 98 0.21 -33.93 9.63
CA GLY A 98 1.38 -33.22 10.14
C GLY A 98 1.24 -31.69 10.09
N MET A 99 0.75 -31.15 8.98
CA MET A 99 0.46 -29.71 8.84
C MET A 99 -0.58 -29.23 9.87
N PHE A 100 -1.66 -30.00 10.08
CA PHE A 100 -2.66 -29.69 11.10
C PHE A 100 -2.12 -29.79 12.53
N TYR A 101 -1.16 -30.67 12.80
CA TYR A 101 -0.50 -30.73 14.10
C TYR A 101 0.32 -29.44 14.35
N GLY A 102 1.11 -28.99 13.37
CA GLY A 102 1.82 -27.71 13.46
C GLY A 102 0.86 -26.53 13.68
N THR A 103 -0.24 -26.51 12.93
CA THR A 103 -1.33 -25.52 13.10
C THR A 103 -1.92 -25.55 14.52
N ALA A 104 -2.15 -26.74 15.07
CA ALA A 104 -2.67 -26.90 16.43
C ALA A 104 -1.69 -26.40 17.50
N GLN A 105 -0.39 -26.57 17.30
CA GLN A 105 0.64 -26.01 18.18
C GLN A 105 0.61 -24.48 18.17
N LYS A 106 0.54 -23.87 16.98
CA LYS A 106 0.39 -22.41 16.84
C LYS A 106 -0.89 -21.90 17.49
N ALA A 107 -2.02 -22.56 17.25
CA ALA A 107 -3.30 -22.21 17.87
C ALA A 107 -3.23 -22.24 19.40
N LEU A 108 -2.61 -23.27 19.99
CA LEU A 108 -2.43 -23.36 21.43
C LEU A 108 -1.53 -22.24 21.98
N CYS A 109 -0.47 -21.88 21.27
CA CYS A 109 0.39 -20.75 21.61
C CYS A 109 -0.39 -19.44 21.61
N LEU A 110 -1.15 -19.17 20.54
CA LEU A 110 -1.94 -17.95 20.38
C LEU A 110 -3.00 -17.82 21.49
N LEU A 111 -3.71 -18.90 21.82
CA LEU A 111 -4.71 -18.89 22.90
C LEU A 111 -4.08 -18.54 24.25
N ARG A 112 -2.92 -19.12 24.57
CA ARG A 112 -2.18 -18.82 25.81
C ARG A 112 -1.68 -17.38 25.84
N CYS A 113 -1.10 -16.93 24.72
CA CYS A 113 -0.60 -15.56 24.60
C CYS A 113 -1.73 -14.54 24.75
N ARG A 114 -2.89 -14.81 24.15
CA ARG A 114 -4.07 -13.95 24.28
C ARG A 114 -4.52 -13.81 25.74
N ILE A 115 -4.57 -14.92 26.48
CA ILE A 115 -4.93 -14.89 27.90
C ILE A 115 -3.89 -14.11 28.71
N ASP A 116 -2.60 -14.31 28.42
CA ASP A 116 -1.50 -13.58 29.10
C ASP A 116 -1.57 -12.07 28.86
N LYS A 117 -1.75 -11.65 27.60
CA LYS A 117 -1.77 -10.23 27.23
C LYS A 117 -3.05 -9.52 27.62
N PHE A 118 -4.19 -10.14 27.36
CA PHE A 118 -5.49 -9.49 27.48
C PHE A 118 -6.27 -9.87 28.74
N THR A 119 -5.79 -10.84 29.53
CA THR A 119 -6.52 -11.51 30.61
C THR A 119 -7.75 -12.28 30.10
N GLU A 120 -8.28 -13.17 30.93
CA GLU A 120 -9.54 -13.87 30.63
C GLU A 120 -10.76 -12.94 30.70
N GLU A 121 -10.59 -11.78 31.33
CA GLU A 121 -11.64 -10.80 31.57
C GLU A 121 -11.96 -9.96 30.33
N ARG A 122 -11.03 -9.78 29.38
CA ARG A 122 -11.28 -8.92 28.23
C ARG A 122 -12.34 -9.51 27.30
N PRO A 123 -13.41 -8.76 26.98
CA PRO A 123 -14.40 -9.18 26.01
C PRO A 123 -13.78 -9.52 24.66
N THR A 124 -14.29 -10.56 24.01
CA THR A 124 -13.91 -10.88 22.64
C THR A 124 -14.31 -9.76 21.69
N MET A 125 -13.52 -9.56 20.63
CA MET A 125 -13.94 -8.67 19.54
C MET A 125 -15.25 -9.21 18.96
N SER A 126 -16.29 -8.39 18.96
CA SER A 126 -17.65 -8.79 18.60
C SER A 126 -18.17 -8.04 17.36
N ASN A 127 -17.58 -6.89 17.04
CA ASN A 127 -17.95 -6.09 15.88
C ASN A 127 -16.70 -5.74 15.03
N TYR A 128 -16.55 -6.43 13.90
CA TYR A 128 -15.46 -6.16 12.97
C TYR A 128 -15.60 -4.80 12.25
N ASP A 129 -16.82 -4.31 12.06
CA ASP A 129 -17.06 -2.98 11.46
C ASP A 129 -16.38 -1.88 12.28
N THR A 130 -16.35 -2.02 13.62
CA THR A 130 -15.64 -1.05 14.47
C THR A 130 -14.13 -1.14 14.26
N TYR A 131 -13.57 -2.32 14.00
CA TYR A 131 -12.16 -2.46 13.66
C TYR A 131 -11.84 -1.75 12.34
N GLU A 132 -12.71 -1.90 11.33
CA GLU A 132 -12.59 -1.22 10.04
C GLU A 132 -12.70 0.29 10.17
N GLU A 133 -13.65 0.80 10.98
CA GLU A 133 -13.75 2.24 11.26
C GLU A 133 -12.43 2.83 11.82
N PHE A 134 -11.68 2.07 12.63
CA PHE A 134 -10.37 2.49 13.12
C PHE A 134 -9.28 2.42 12.05
N GLN A 135 -9.29 1.39 11.20
CA GLN A 135 -8.40 1.31 10.03
C GLN A 135 -8.61 2.50 9.09
N ASP A 136 -9.87 2.94 8.94
CA ASP A 136 -10.26 4.12 8.17
C ASP A 136 -10.14 5.44 8.94
N ARG A 137 -9.53 5.41 10.14
CA ARG A 137 -9.25 6.58 10.98
C ARG A 137 -10.50 7.37 11.40
N LYS A 138 -11.68 6.77 11.41
CA LYS A 138 -12.96 7.42 11.80
C LYS A 138 -12.95 8.07 13.19
N PRO A 139 -12.24 7.58 14.22
CA PRO A 139 -12.13 8.32 15.48
C PRO A 139 -11.61 9.76 15.31
N TYR A 140 -10.70 10.00 14.36
CA TYR A 140 -10.19 11.34 14.06
C TYR A 140 -11.25 12.24 13.40
N HIS A 141 -12.17 11.66 12.64
CA HIS A 141 -13.33 12.38 12.10
C HIS A 141 -14.22 12.94 13.21
N TYR A 142 -14.44 12.21 14.31
CA TYR A 142 -15.16 12.76 15.47
C TYR A 142 -14.31 13.75 16.27
N LEU A 143 -13.02 13.44 16.47
CA LEU A 143 -12.11 14.30 17.23
C LEU A 143 -11.99 15.70 16.64
N GLN A 144 -11.97 15.87 15.31
CA GLN A 144 -11.90 17.22 14.72
C GLN A 144 -13.04 18.12 15.19
N PHE A 145 -14.27 17.60 15.27
CA PHE A 145 -15.41 18.37 15.76
C PHE A 145 -15.34 18.61 17.26
N CYS A 146 -14.95 17.60 18.03
CA CYS A 146 -14.87 17.73 19.49
C CYS A 146 -13.78 18.72 19.93
N TYR A 147 -12.64 18.78 19.23
CA TYR A 147 -11.61 19.81 19.43
C TYR A 147 -12.07 21.19 18.99
N TRP A 148 -12.69 21.29 17.80
CA TRP A 148 -13.22 22.56 17.30
C TRP A 148 -14.20 23.19 18.29
N LYS A 149 -15.11 22.38 18.86
CA LYS A 149 -16.09 22.85 19.84
C LYS A 149 -15.50 23.23 21.20
N GLN A 150 -14.26 22.85 21.48
CA GLN A 150 -13.47 23.28 22.65
C GLN A 150 -12.57 24.50 22.35
N ASN A 151 -12.68 25.10 21.16
CA ASN A 151 -11.78 26.15 20.66
C ASN A 151 -10.31 25.70 20.54
N ASP A 152 -10.06 24.41 20.36
CA ASP A 152 -8.73 23.86 20.11
C ASP A 152 -8.50 23.70 18.59
N LEU A 153 -8.19 24.83 17.93
CA LEU A 153 -7.98 24.87 16.48
C LEU A 153 -6.84 23.94 16.04
N LYS A 154 -5.75 23.89 16.80
CA LYS A 154 -4.57 23.09 16.44
C LYS A 154 -4.91 21.61 16.35
N ASN A 155 -5.56 21.05 17.39
CA ASN A 155 -5.91 19.64 17.39
C ASN A 155 -7.10 19.33 16.47
N ALA A 156 -8.00 20.29 16.23
CA ALA A 156 -9.06 20.15 15.22
C ALA A 156 -8.48 19.97 13.81
N VAL A 157 -7.55 20.85 13.41
CA VAL A 157 -6.84 20.76 12.12
C VAL A 157 -6.06 19.45 12.01
N LYS A 158 -5.31 19.09 13.06
CA LYS A 158 -4.51 17.86 13.08
C LYS A 158 -5.39 16.62 12.91
N ALA A 159 -6.52 16.53 13.61
CA ALA A 159 -7.43 15.41 13.52
C ALA A 159 -8.12 15.34 12.15
N ALA A 160 -8.57 16.49 11.62
CA ALA A 160 -9.17 16.57 10.29
C ALA A 160 -8.18 16.10 9.20
N PHE A 161 -6.93 16.59 9.26
CA PHE A 161 -5.90 16.19 8.31
C PHE A 161 -5.53 14.70 8.44
N THR A 162 -5.40 14.18 9.66
CA THR A 162 -5.14 12.75 9.91
C THR A 162 -6.21 11.84 9.29
N TYR A 163 -7.50 12.24 9.39
CA TYR A 163 -8.60 11.51 8.78
C TYR A 163 -8.63 11.66 7.24
N LEU A 164 -8.40 12.87 6.74
CA LEU A 164 -8.39 13.19 5.31
C LEU A 164 -7.33 12.40 4.54
N VAL A 165 -6.14 12.18 5.14
CA VAL A 165 -5.07 11.37 4.53
C VAL A 165 -5.52 9.93 4.24
N ALA A 166 -6.39 9.33 5.06
CA ALA A 166 -6.95 8.00 4.76
C ALA A 166 -8.17 8.06 3.83
N ASN A 167 -8.90 9.19 3.84
CA ASN A 167 -10.18 9.40 3.17
C ASN A 167 -10.15 10.67 2.30
N PRO A 168 -9.31 10.72 1.24
CA PRO A 168 -9.05 11.95 0.49
C PRO A 168 -10.27 12.49 -0.28
N THR A 169 -11.31 11.66 -0.48
CA THR A 169 -12.55 12.02 -1.19
C THR A 169 -13.70 12.43 -0.25
N ASP A 170 -13.45 12.52 1.06
CA ASP A 170 -14.47 12.91 2.05
C ASP A 170 -14.72 14.43 1.97
N GLU A 171 -15.79 14.81 1.27
CA GLU A 171 -16.13 16.22 0.99
C GLU A 171 -16.31 17.05 2.26
N ASP A 172 -16.96 16.47 3.28
CA ASP A 172 -17.21 17.16 4.56
C ASP A 172 -15.89 17.55 5.26
N THR A 173 -14.92 16.64 5.30
CA THR A 173 -13.62 16.92 5.91
C THR A 173 -12.82 17.94 5.11
N VAL A 174 -12.89 17.89 3.77
CA VAL A 174 -12.25 18.91 2.92
C VAL A 174 -12.81 20.30 3.23
N VAL A 175 -14.14 20.42 3.29
CA VAL A 175 -14.82 21.69 3.62
C VAL A 175 -14.46 22.16 5.03
N ASN A 176 -14.46 21.26 6.01
CA ASN A 176 -14.10 21.59 7.39
C ASN A 176 -12.65 22.05 7.52
N LEU A 177 -11.72 21.37 6.85
CA LEU A 177 -10.30 21.73 6.90
C LEU A 177 -10.06 23.09 6.22
N GLN A 178 -10.67 23.34 5.06
CA GLN A 178 -10.64 24.66 4.42
C GLN A 178 -11.18 25.75 5.35
N PHE A 179 -12.29 25.48 6.03
CA PHE A 179 -12.85 26.39 7.01
C PHE A 179 -11.88 26.64 8.19
N TYR A 180 -11.27 25.60 8.77
CA TYR A 180 -10.29 25.74 9.85
C TYR A 180 -9.07 26.57 9.44
N MET A 181 -8.60 26.41 8.19
CA MET A 181 -7.46 27.16 7.65
C MET A 181 -7.75 28.67 7.50
N THR A 182 -9.02 29.08 7.47
CA THR A 182 -9.41 30.52 7.45
C THR A 182 -9.52 31.14 8.84
N GLN A 183 -9.42 30.35 9.91
CA GLN A 183 -9.63 30.85 11.27
C GLN A 183 -8.41 31.62 11.79
N PRO A 184 -8.62 32.65 12.64
CA PRO A 184 -7.53 33.32 13.33
C PRO A 184 -6.71 32.33 14.17
N GLY A 185 -5.39 32.38 14.02
CA GLY A 185 -4.46 31.50 14.75
C GLY A 185 -4.15 30.17 14.05
N TYR A 186 -4.64 29.96 12.82
CA TYR A 186 -4.18 28.87 11.98
C TYR A 186 -2.69 29.02 11.64
N ASP A 187 -1.97 27.91 11.65
CA ASP A 187 -0.59 27.79 11.20
C ASP A 187 -0.44 26.53 10.33
N ALA A 188 0.34 26.63 9.25
CA ALA A 188 0.53 25.52 8.32
C ALA A 188 1.16 24.28 8.99
N SER A 189 1.93 24.46 10.07
CA SER A 189 2.50 23.37 10.87
C SER A 189 1.46 22.51 11.59
N PHE A 190 0.18 22.88 11.60
CA PHE A 190 -0.89 22.07 12.19
C PHE A 190 -1.34 20.93 11.27
N LEU A 191 -1.00 20.96 9.98
CA LEU A 191 -1.28 19.92 9.00
C LEU A 191 -0.32 18.74 9.18
N VAL A 192 -0.55 17.96 10.23
CA VAL A 192 0.28 16.79 10.59
C VAL A 192 -0.59 15.55 10.65
N ASP A 193 -0.24 14.55 9.85
CA ASP A 193 -0.83 13.22 9.98
C ASP A 193 -0.27 12.54 11.24
N SER A 194 -1.13 12.33 12.24
CA SER A 194 -0.75 11.69 13.50
C SER A 194 -0.42 10.20 13.34
N LEU A 195 -0.86 9.59 12.24
CA LEU A 195 -0.69 8.18 11.94
C LEU A 195 0.22 7.94 10.72
N GLN A 196 1.03 8.94 10.34
CA GLN A 196 1.99 8.80 9.25
C GLN A 196 2.96 7.65 9.54
N MET A 197 3.01 6.67 8.65
CA MET A 197 3.91 5.53 8.80
C MET A 197 5.36 5.89 8.47
N GLU A 198 6.32 5.17 9.04
CA GLU A 198 7.74 5.48 8.88
C GLU A 198 8.20 5.38 7.42
N TYR A 199 7.71 4.38 6.68
CA TYR A 199 8.06 4.23 5.27
C TYR A 199 7.54 5.40 4.43
N GLU A 200 6.36 5.95 4.73
CA GLU A 200 5.82 7.12 4.02
C GLU A 200 6.73 8.34 4.22
N ARG A 201 7.13 8.58 5.48
CA ARG A 201 8.03 9.69 5.83
C ARG A 201 9.37 9.57 5.09
N HIS A 202 9.95 8.38 5.07
CA HIS A 202 11.22 8.15 4.37
C HIS A 202 11.06 8.23 2.86
N TYR A 203 9.99 7.67 2.29
CA TYR A 203 9.68 7.74 0.86
C TYR A 203 9.53 9.19 0.40
N MET A 204 8.73 9.99 1.10
CA MET A 204 8.55 11.42 0.79
C MET A 204 9.88 12.19 0.88
N SER A 205 10.68 11.95 1.92
CA SER A 205 12.00 12.59 2.02
C SER A 205 12.98 12.12 0.94
N ALA A 206 12.83 10.91 0.42
CA ALA A 206 13.66 10.37 -0.65
C ALA A 206 13.28 11.00 -2.01
N VAL A 207 11.99 11.17 -2.28
CA VAL A 207 11.48 11.90 -3.46
C VAL A 207 11.94 13.35 -3.43
N GLU A 208 11.84 14.04 -2.29
CA GLU A 208 12.36 15.40 -2.12
C GLU A 208 13.88 15.47 -2.38
N ALA A 209 14.65 14.48 -1.90
CA ALA A 209 16.08 14.40 -2.16
C ALA A 209 16.40 14.14 -3.64
N TYR A 210 15.61 13.29 -4.31
CA TYR A 210 15.69 13.06 -5.75
C TYR A 210 15.46 14.35 -6.55
N GLU A 211 14.40 15.11 -6.22
CA GLU A 211 14.08 16.39 -6.88
C GLU A 211 15.19 17.43 -6.69
N ASN A 212 15.80 17.45 -5.51
CA ASN A 212 16.92 18.33 -5.18
C ASN A 212 18.28 17.81 -5.65
N GLN A 213 18.33 16.66 -6.32
CA GLN A 213 19.57 16.00 -6.80
C GLN A 213 20.56 15.66 -5.67
N ASP A 214 20.07 15.50 -4.44
CA ASP A 214 20.83 15.00 -3.31
C ASP A 214 20.87 13.47 -3.36
N TRP A 215 21.74 12.94 -4.21
CA TRP A 215 21.76 11.51 -4.55
C TRP A 215 22.12 10.61 -3.37
N GLU A 216 23.02 11.07 -2.48
CA GLU A 216 23.40 10.31 -1.27
C GLU A 216 22.21 10.16 -0.34
N ARG A 217 21.53 11.27 -0.03
CA ARG A 217 20.33 11.25 0.80
C ARG A 217 19.18 10.51 0.12
N CYS A 218 19.03 10.63 -1.19
CA CYS A 218 18.01 9.89 -1.95
C CYS A 218 18.14 8.39 -1.72
N VAL A 219 19.34 7.83 -1.92
CA VAL A 219 19.58 6.39 -1.69
C VAL A 219 19.35 6.01 -0.24
N GLU A 220 19.94 6.74 0.72
CA GLU A 220 19.79 6.45 2.15
C GLU A 220 18.30 6.41 2.56
N ARG A 221 17.52 7.41 2.13
CA ARG A 221 16.10 7.52 2.49
C ARG A 221 15.25 6.44 1.83
N PHE A 222 15.50 6.07 0.57
CA PHE A 222 14.78 4.96 -0.06
C PHE A 222 15.12 3.61 0.57
N ASP A 223 16.38 3.37 0.97
CA ASP A 223 16.76 2.14 1.67
C ASP A 223 16.02 2.02 3.02
N LEU A 224 15.99 3.10 3.81
CA LEU A 224 15.20 3.17 5.06
C LEU A 224 13.70 3.00 4.80
N ALA A 225 13.19 3.58 3.72
CA ALA A 225 11.78 3.48 3.34
C ALA A 225 11.41 2.04 2.95
N LEU A 226 12.25 1.34 2.17
CA LEU A 226 12.04 -0.07 1.80
C LEU A 226 12.04 -0.97 3.03
N ASP A 227 12.99 -0.79 3.95
CA ASP A 227 13.05 -1.58 5.18
C ASP A 227 11.82 -1.37 6.07
N ALA A 228 11.37 -0.12 6.21
CA ALA A 228 10.14 0.20 6.92
C ALA A 228 8.90 -0.37 6.20
N TYR A 229 8.84 -0.28 4.87
CA TYR A 229 7.73 -0.79 4.06
C TYR A 229 7.54 -2.30 4.26
N PHE A 230 8.60 -3.09 4.15
CA PHE A 230 8.51 -4.55 4.32
C PHE A 230 8.13 -4.95 5.76
N LYS A 231 8.53 -4.15 6.77
CA LYS A 231 8.07 -4.36 8.15
C LYS A 231 6.57 -4.10 8.28
N GLU A 232 6.06 -3.01 7.71
CA GLU A 232 4.63 -2.71 7.75
C GLU A 232 3.79 -3.68 6.90
N GLU A 233 4.30 -4.13 5.75
CA GLU A 233 3.65 -5.20 4.96
C GLU A 233 3.55 -6.49 5.76
N HIS A 234 4.63 -6.90 6.42
CA HIS A 234 4.63 -8.09 7.27
C HIS A 234 3.59 -7.96 8.39
N LYS A 235 3.58 -6.84 9.14
CA LYS A 235 2.58 -6.56 10.18
C LYS A 235 1.16 -6.58 9.61
N CYS A 236 0.92 -5.97 8.46
CA CYS A 236 -0.38 -5.98 7.81
C CYS A 236 -0.85 -7.41 7.50
N LYS A 237 0.02 -8.24 6.91
CA LYS A 237 -0.31 -9.64 6.60
C LYS A 237 -0.57 -10.47 7.86
N MET A 238 0.20 -10.24 8.91
CA MET A 238 0.00 -10.89 10.22
C MET A 238 -1.33 -10.48 10.87
N LEU A 239 -1.82 -9.27 10.60
CA LEU A 239 -3.11 -8.81 11.13
C LEU A 239 -4.34 -9.42 10.45
N CYS A 240 -4.16 -10.20 9.38
CA CYS A 240 -5.28 -10.77 8.61
C CYS A 240 -5.83 -12.09 9.16
N GLU A 241 -5.18 -12.77 10.11
CA GLU A 241 -5.60 -14.12 10.54
C GLU A 241 -6.99 -14.16 11.20
N ASP A 242 -7.49 -13.04 11.73
CA ASP A 242 -8.82 -12.89 12.32
C ASP A 242 -9.84 -12.19 11.39
N TYR A 243 -9.47 -11.91 10.13
CA TYR A 243 -10.40 -11.44 9.10
C TYR A 243 -11.15 -12.64 8.48
N LEU A 244 -12.18 -13.11 9.18
CA LEU A 244 -12.89 -14.35 8.83
C LEU A 244 -14.35 -14.08 8.39
N ASP A 245 -14.74 -14.64 7.24
CA ASP A 245 -16.13 -14.70 6.82
C ASP A 245 -16.86 -15.87 7.51
N TRP A 246 -17.57 -15.55 8.59
CA TRP A 246 -18.35 -16.51 9.36
C TRP A 246 -19.67 -16.92 8.69
N GLY A 247 -20.08 -16.28 7.59
CA GLY A 247 -21.30 -16.63 6.86
C GLY A 247 -21.30 -18.07 6.36
N THR A 248 -20.12 -18.61 6.03
CA THR A 248 -19.97 -19.99 5.55
C THR A 248 -20.21 -21.04 6.65
N MET A 249 -20.08 -20.67 7.93
CA MET A 249 -20.34 -21.58 9.05
C MET A 249 -21.81 -21.69 9.44
N GLN A 250 -22.66 -20.76 8.98
CA GLN A 250 -24.06 -20.67 9.38
C GLN A 250 -25.01 -21.52 8.51
N GLY A 251 -24.50 -22.20 7.47
CA GLY A 251 -25.27 -23.09 6.61
C GLY A 251 -25.50 -24.50 7.19
N ASP A 252 -26.45 -25.25 6.61
CA ASP A 252 -26.70 -26.64 6.96
C ASP A 252 -25.53 -27.54 6.50
N ASN A 253 -24.75 -28.02 7.47
CA ASN A 253 -23.73 -29.09 7.33
C ASN A 253 -22.55 -28.80 6.37
N PRO A 254 -21.73 -27.75 6.62
CA PRO A 254 -20.59 -27.47 5.75
C PRO A 254 -19.49 -28.52 5.94
N GLU A 255 -19.05 -29.13 4.84
CA GLU A 255 -17.90 -30.06 4.85
C GLU A 255 -16.60 -29.33 5.26
N MET A 256 -15.69 -30.02 5.94
CA MET A 256 -14.43 -29.44 6.44
C MET A 256 -13.64 -28.69 5.35
N SER A 257 -13.56 -29.24 4.14
CA SER A 257 -12.85 -28.61 3.02
C SER A 257 -13.48 -27.28 2.62
N ILE A 258 -14.81 -27.17 2.63
CA ILE A 258 -15.53 -25.94 2.28
C ILE A 258 -15.22 -24.85 3.30
N VAL A 259 -15.29 -25.19 4.60
CA VAL A 259 -15.01 -24.24 5.68
C VAL A 259 -13.57 -23.74 5.64
N ILE A 260 -12.60 -24.65 5.50
CA ILE A 260 -11.18 -24.28 5.45
C ILE A 260 -10.87 -23.43 4.23
N THR A 261 -11.41 -23.78 3.06
CA THR A 261 -11.22 -22.97 1.84
C THR A 261 -11.78 -21.57 2.04
N SER A 262 -12.98 -21.41 2.61
CA SER A 262 -13.58 -20.08 2.84
C SER A 262 -12.76 -19.22 3.82
N ILE A 263 -12.37 -19.80 4.96
CA ILE A 263 -11.51 -19.14 5.97
C ILE A 263 -10.17 -18.73 5.35
N TYR A 264 -9.48 -19.66 4.71
CA TYR A 264 -8.16 -19.40 4.14
C TYR A 264 -8.23 -18.36 3.02
N THR A 265 -9.27 -18.40 2.19
CA THR A 265 -9.49 -17.38 1.15
C THR A 265 -9.68 -15.99 1.76
N SER A 266 -10.42 -15.88 2.87
CA SER A 266 -10.62 -14.59 3.55
C SER A 266 -9.30 -14.00 4.05
N VAL A 267 -8.46 -14.83 4.68
CA VAL A 267 -7.13 -14.44 5.15
C VAL A 267 -6.22 -14.03 3.99
N ILE A 268 -6.10 -14.86 2.96
CA ILE A 268 -5.22 -14.59 1.80
C ILE A 268 -5.67 -13.35 1.02
N ARG A 269 -6.98 -13.11 0.87
CA ARG A 269 -7.48 -11.86 0.26
C ARG A 269 -7.07 -10.62 1.07
N CYS A 270 -7.19 -10.69 2.40
CA CYS A 270 -6.73 -9.61 3.27
C CYS A 270 -5.21 -9.38 3.12
N GLN A 271 -4.41 -10.44 3.13
CA GLN A 271 -2.95 -10.38 3.01
C GLN A 271 -2.51 -9.80 1.65
N ASN A 272 -3.14 -10.24 0.55
CA ASN A 272 -2.82 -9.74 -0.78
C ASN A 272 -3.18 -8.26 -0.95
N ASN A 273 -4.23 -7.79 -0.27
CA ASN A 273 -4.63 -6.39 -0.29
C ASN A 273 -3.71 -5.45 0.53
N CYS A 274 -2.76 -5.96 1.31
CA CYS A 274 -1.82 -5.13 2.07
C CYS A 274 -0.99 -4.19 1.19
N ILE A 275 -0.58 -4.64 0.00
CA ILE A 275 0.20 -3.81 -0.95
C ILE A 275 -0.63 -2.59 -1.37
N THR A 276 -1.92 -2.77 -1.66
CA THR A 276 -2.85 -1.69 -2.01
C THR A 276 -3.14 -0.78 -0.82
N LYS A 277 -3.22 -1.31 0.40
CA LYS A 277 -3.41 -0.49 1.61
C LYS A 277 -2.20 0.42 1.87
N LEU A 278 -0.98 -0.13 1.71
CA LEU A 278 0.27 0.58 1.96
C LEU A 278 0.69 1.51 0.81
N SER A 279 0.06 1.43 -0.36
CA SER A 279 0.37 2.32 -1.48
C SER A 279 -0.21 3.73 -1.34
N LYS A 280 -1.04 3.98 -0.32
CA LYS A 280 -1.51 5.32 0.03
C LYS A 280 -0.41 6.06 0.79
N VAL A 281 0.14 7.10 0.17
CA VAL A 281 1.15 8.00 0.77
C VAL A 281 0.58 9.41 0.76
N ASN A 282 0.46 10.02 1.94
CA ASN A 282 -0.04 11.41 2.08
C ASN A 282 -1.37 11.69 1.34
N GLY A 283 -2.32 10.75 1.38
CA GLY A 283 -3.63 10.90 0.73
C GLY A 283 -3.68 10.53 -0.75
N HIS A 284 -2.55 10.12 -1.34
CA HIS A 284 -2.47 9.73 -2.74
C HIS A 284 -2.09 8.26 -2.89
N THR A 285 -2.83 7.53 -3.71
CA THR A 285 -2.48 6.15 -4.07
C THR A 285 -1.40 6.16 -5.14
N ILE A 286 -0.23 5.61 -4.82
CA ILE A 286 0.87 5.43 -5.77
C ILE A 286 0.70 4.07 -6.45
N LYS A 287 0.57 4.08 -7.77
CA LYS A 287 0.46 2.86 -8.56
C LYS A 287 1.78 2.10 -8.55
N ASN A 288 1.71 0.77 -8.51
CA ASN A 288 2.89 -0.10 -8.47
C ASN A 288 3.90 0.36 -7.40
N PHE A 289 3.39 0.70 -6.21
CA PHE A 289 4.14 1.44 -5.20
C PHE A 289 5.51 0.84 -4.89
N LEU A 290 5.62 -0.49 -4.72
CA LEU A 290 6.92 -1.14 -4.49
C LEU A 290 7.89 -0.99 -5.69
N ALA A 291 7.39 -1.04 -6.93
CA ALA A 291 8.20 -0.77 -8.12
C ALA A 291 8.73 0.66 -8.12
N SER A 292 7.91 1.63 -7.69
CA SER A 292 8.27 3.05 -7.68
C SER A 292 9.53 3.36 -6.86
N PHE A 293 9.81 2.62 -5.77
CA PHE A 293 11.06 2.77 -5.02
C PHE A 293 12.27 2.53 -5.92
N TYR A 294 12.20 1.48 -6.74
CA TYR A 294 13.27 1.09 -7.66
C TYR A 294 13.36 1.99 -8.89
N GLU A 295 12.24 2.55 -9.33
CA GLU A 295 12.18 3.59 -10.38
C GLU A 295 12.94 4.86 -9.98
N TYR A 296 12.90 5.27 -8.70
CA TYR A 296 13.73 6.37 -8.23
C TYR A 296 15.16 5.95 -7.89
N LEU A 297 15.32 4.81 -7.18
CA LEU A 297 16.62 4.34 -6.70
C LEU A 297 17.63 4.15 -7.83
N HIS A 298 17.21 3.63 -8.99
CA HIS A 298 18.16 3.39 -10.08
C HIS A 298 18.83 4.69 -10.55
N VAL A 299 18.10 5.81 -10.57
CA VAL A 299 18.65 7.11 -10.96
C VAL A 299 19.62 7.63 -9.90
N CYS A 300 19.24 7.56 -8.62
CA CYS A 300 20.09 8.03 -7.53
C CYS A 300 21.39 7.20 -7.44
N GLN A 301 21.28 5.88 -7.56
CA GLN A 301 22.42 4.96 -7.59
C GLN A 301 23.32 5.22 -8.80
N PHE A 302 22.75 5.44 -9.99
CA PHE A 302 23.52 5.73 -11.19
C PHE A 302 24.34 7.02 -11.08
N ASN A 303 23.75 8.09 -10.53
CA ASN A 303 24.46 9.35 -10.32
C ASN A 303 25.58 9.26 -9.27
N LEU A 304 25.52 8.28 -8.36
CA LEU A 304 26.60 7.93 -7.44
C LEU A 304 27.61 6.93 -8.02
N GLN A 305 27.57 6.67 -9.34
CA GLN A 305 28.43 5.69 -10.02
C GLN A 305 28.23 4.24 -9.53
N ARG A 306 27.09 3.94 -8.91
CA ARG A 306 26.69 2.59 -8.45
C ARG A 306 25.94 1.84 -9.55
N GLY A 307 26.59 1.65 -10.70
CA GLY A 307 25.97 1.09 -11.90
C GLY A 307 25.34 -0.29 -11.75
N ARG A 308 25.97 -1.18 -10.96
CA ARG A 308 25.43 -2.51 -10.66
C ARG A 308 24.14 -2.45 -9.86
N ASP A 309 24.09 -1.57 -8.86
CA ASP A 309 22.91 -1.40 -8.02
C ASP A 309 21.78 -0.78 -8.84
N ALA A 310 22.10 0.20 -9.69
CA ALA A 310 21.14 0.79 -10.62
C ALA A 310 20.54 -0.27 -11.56
N ALA A 311 21.37 -1.14 -12.16
CA ALA A 311 20.90 -2.22 -13.02
C ALA A 311 20.00 -3.22 -12.27
N GLN A 312 20.34 -3.59 -11.04
CA GLN A 312 19.49 -4.44 -10.20
C GLN A 312 18.17 -3.75 -9.82
N SER A 313 18.19 -2.44 -9.52
CA SER A 313 16.96 -1.66 -9.29
C SER A 313 16.07 -1.65 -10.55
N VAL A 314 16.64 -1.50 -11.74
CA VAL A 314 15.88 -1.63 -12.99
C VAL A 314 15.23 -3.02 -13.13
N ALA A 315 15.98 -4.08 -12.83
CA ALA A 315 15.47 -5.45 -12.88
C ALA A 315 14.35 -5.69 -11.83
N ASN A 316 14.49 -5.15 -10.62
CA ASN A 316 13.44 -5.21 -9.59
C ASN A 316 12.17 -4.48 -10.03
N ALA A 317 12.30 -3.26 -10.57
CA ALA A 317 11.16 -2.49 -11.06
C ALA A 317 10.43 -3.23 -12.19
N LEU A 318 11.15 -3.78 -13.17
CA LEU A 318 10.56 -4.54 -14.28
C LEU A 318 9.93 -5.86 -13.82
N LEU A 319 10.45 -6.53 -12.78
CA LEU A 319 9.80 -7.72 -12.24
C LEU A 319 8.45 -7.38 -11.60
N LEU A 320 8.39 -6.25 -10.89
CA LEU A 320 7.20 -5.78 -10.18
C LEU A 320 6.18 -5.10 -11.11
N ASP A 321 6.65 -4.49 -12.20
CA ASP A 321 5.85 -3.83 -13.23
C ASP A 321 6.42 -4.12 -14.64
N LYS A 322 6.07 -5.29 -15.18
CA LYS A 322 6.60 -5.80 -16.46
C LYS A 322 6.30 -4.89 -17.64
N ASP A 323 5.24 -4.11 -17.55
CA ASP A 323 4.78 -3.22 -18.62
C ASP A 323 5.33 -1.80 -18.49
N ASN A 324 6.23 -1.55 -17.53
CA ASN A 324 6.85 -0.23 -17.37
C ASN A 324 7.79 0.11 -18.53
N VAL A 325 7.28 0.92 -19.45
CA VAL A 325 7.96 1.35 -20.68
C VAL A 325 9.18 2.22 -20.43
N VAL A 326 9.15 3.03 -19.38
CA VAL A 326 10.27 3.90 -18.96
C VAL A 326 11.41 3.01 -18.47
N MET A 327 11.11 2.02 -17.63
CA MET A 327 12.11 1.09 -17.12
C MET A 327 12.70 0.19 -18.21
N ARG A 328 11.92 -0.21 -19.23
CA ARG A 328 12.46 -0.91 -20.41
C ARG A 328 13.49 -0.04 -21.16
N ARG A 329 13.22 1.26 -21.34
CA ARG A 329 14.19 2.19 -21.95
C ARG A 329 15.42 2.41 -21.06
N ASN A 330 15.25 2.50 -19.74
CA ASN A 330 16.37 2.63 -18.80
C ASN A 330 17.27 1.39 -18.80
N ARG A 331 16.67 0.19 -18.91
CA ARG A 331 17.45 -1.05 -19.07
C ARG A 331 18.29 -1.02 -20.33
N LEU A 332 17.72 -0.61 -21.46
CA LEU A 332 18.46 -0.49 -22.72
C LEU A 332 19.61 0.51 -22.60
N PHE A 333 19.35 1.69 -22.00
CA PHE A 333 20.37 2.70 -21.76
C PHE A 333 21.55 2.14 -20.96
N TYR A 334 21.28 1.52 -19.82
CA TYR A 334 22.33 0.92 -18.99
C TYR A 334 23.03 -0.26 -19.68
N ALA A 335 22.30 -1.12 -20.40
CA ALA A 335 22.90 -2.20 -21.16
C ALA A 335 23.93 -1.71 -22.17
N SER A 336 23.69 -0.55 -22.80
CA SER A 336 24.65 0.06 -23.74
C SER A 336 25.95 0.53 -23.09
N LEU A 337 25.96 0.78 -21.78
CA LEU A 337 27.14 1.21 -21.04
C LEU A 337 28.03 0.03 -20.59
N TYR A 338 27.46 -1.18 -20.48
CA TYR A 338 28.11 -2.33 -19.86
C TYR A 338 28.32 -3.53 -20.80
N GLU A 339 27.92 -3.43 -22.07
CA GLU A 339 28.09 -4.35 -23.24
C GLU A 339 28.21 -5.86 -22.94
N ASN A 340 29.25 -6.30 -22.25
CA ASN A 340 29.60 -7.70 -21.98
C ASN A 340 29.06 -8.27 -20.64
N GLN A 341 28.30 -7.51 -19.84
CA GLN A 341 27.83 -7.94 -18.50
C GLN A 341 26.30 -7.86 -18.32
N VAL A 342 25.53 -7.69 -19.40
CA VAL A 342 24.09 -7.38 -19.34
C VAL A 342 23.30 -8.45 -18.58
N GLU A 343 23.48 -9.74 -18.89
CA GLU A 343 22.69 -10.81 -18.24
C GLU A 343 23.00 -10.94 -16.73
N ASP A 344 24.23 -10.69 -16.31
CA ASP A 344 24.64 -10.76 -14.91
C ASP A 344 24.26 -9.52 -14.09
N LEU A 345 24.10 -8.37 -14.75
CA LEU A 345 23.78 -7.09 -14.11
C LEU A 345 22.28 -6.92 -13.87
N PHE A 346 21.44 -7.35 -14.81
CA PHE A 346 19.98 -7.20 -14.71
C PHE A 346 19.31 -8.41 -14.09
N GLN A 347 19.68 -8.69 -12.84
CA GLN A 347 19.05 -9.75 -12.04
C GLN A 347 18.28 -9.12 -10.88
N PRO A 348 16.97 -9.41 -10.74
CA PRO A 348 16.22 -8.99 -9.57
C PRO A 348 16.89 -9.50 -8.31
N SER A 349 16.84 -8.70 -7.25
CA SER A 349 17.29 -9.12 -5.93
C SER A 349 16.49 -10.33 -5.44
N GLU A 350 17.13 -11.21 -4.67
CA GLU A 350 16.46 -12.42 -4.15
C GLU A 350 15.21 -12.08 -3.34
N LYS A 351 15.28 -11.02 -2.51
CA LYS A 351 14.15 -10.53 -1.70
C LYS A 351 12.94 -10.18 -2.56
N ILE A 352 13.14 -9.45 -3.66
CA ILE A 352 12.06 -9.06 -4.58
C ILE A 352 11.57 -10.25 -5.41
N ALA A 353 12.47 -11.12 -5.85
CA ALA A 353 12.09 -12.34 -6.56
C ALA A 353 11.20 -13.27 -5.69
N GLN A 354 11.52 -13.43 -4.41
CA GLN A 354 10.72 -14.21 -3.46
C GLN A 354 9.36 -13.55 -3.20
N HIS A 355 9.34 -12.23 -2.97
CA HIS A 355 8.11 -11.48 -2.77
C HIS A 355 7.16 -11.59 -3.97
N TYR A 356 7.66 -11.39 -5.19
CA TYR A 356 6.89 -11.54 -6.43
C TYR A 356 6.35 -12.97 -6.61
N LYS A 357 7.18 -14.00 -6.35
CA LYS A 357 6.74 -15.40 -6.42
C LYS A 357 5.56 -15.68 -5.49
N GLN A 358 5.65 -15.20 -4.24
CA GLN A 358 4.58 -15.35 -3.27
C GLN A 358 3.29 -14.66 -3.74
N ASP A 359 3.37 -13.40 -4.17
CA ASP A 359 2.22 -12.63 -4.65
C ASP A 359 1.53 -13.29 -5.86
N VAL A 360 2.30 -13.77 -6.84
CA VAL A 360 1.76 -14.48 -8.01
C VAL A 360 1.03 -15.77 -7.60
N ILE A 361 1.61 -16.54 -6.69
CA ILE A 361 1.01 -17.79 -6.22
C ILE A 361 -0.29 -17.52 -5.45
N GLU A 362 -0.28 -16.55 -4.53
CA GLU A 362 -1.47 -16.13 -3.77
C GLU A 362 -2.58 -15.65 -4.71
N LYS A 363 -2.26 -14.81 -5.70
CA LYS A 363 -3.23 -14.33 -6.71
C LYS A 363 -3.82 -15.43 -7.56
N ARG A 364 -3.03 -16.44 -7.95
CA ARG A 364 -3.54 -17.63 -8.67
C ARG A 364 -4.57 -18.39 -7.84
N PHE A 365 -4.31 -18.56 -6.54
CA PHE A 365 -5.26 -19.19 -5.62
C PHE A 365 -6.55 -18.37 -5.49
N ILE A 366 -6.45 -17.06 -5.25
CA ILE A 366 -7.61 -16.16 -5.17
C ILE A 366 -8.43 -16.22 -6.47
N ALA A 367 -7.79 -16.11 -7.63
CA ALA A 367 -8.47 -16.14 -8.93
C ALA A 367 -9.24 -17.44 -9.19
N PHE A 368 -8.69 -18.59 -8.76
CA PHE A 368 -9.40 -19.86 -8.81
C PHE A 368 -10.67 -19.81 -7.96
N VAL A 369 -10.58 -19.36 -6.71
CA VAL A 369 -11.73 -19.30 -5.81
C VAL A 369 -12.79 -18.32 -6.34
N ASP A 370 -12.39 -17.11 -6.73
CA ASP A 370 -13.29 -16.06 -7.23
C ASP A 370 -14.05 -16.50 -8.49
N SER A 371 -13.40 -17.26 -9.37
CA SER A 371 -14.00 -17.68 -10.63
C SER A 371 -14.84 -18.96 -10.54
N ARG A 372 -14.62 -19.82 -9.54
CA ARG A 372 -15.27 -21.14 -9.43
C ARG A 372 -16.27 -21.28 -8.29
N PHE A 373 -16.12 -20.51 -7.22
CA PHE A 373 -17.00 -20.57 -6.06
C PHE A 373 -18.08 -19.48 -6.07
N LYS A 374 -18.27 -18.83 -7.21
CA LYS A 374 -19.30 -17.78 -7.40
C LYS A 374 -20.69 -18.40 -7.47
N TYR A 375 -21.41 -18.41 -6.35
CA TYR A 375 -22.74 -18.99 -6.25
C TYR A 375 -23.83 -17.95 -6.60
N GLU A 376 -24.35 -18.01 -7.82
CA GLU A 376 -25.39 -17.10 -8.34
C GLU A 376 -26.62 -17.89 -8.78
N ASP A 377 -27.83 -17.36 -8.56
CA ASP A 377 -29.10 -18.04 -8.90
C ASP A 377 -29.20 -19.50 -8.41
N ARG A 378 -28.63 -19.75 -7.22
CA ARG A 378 -28.53 -21.08 -6.59
C ARG A 378 -27.73 -22.10 -7.40
N ARG A 379 -26.79 -21.65 -8.23
CA ARG A 379 -25.94 -22.50 -9.07
C ARG A 379 -24.49 -22.05 -8.99
N LEU A 380 -23.60 -23.02 -9.10
CA LEU A 380 -22.19 -22.77 -9.36
C LEU A 380 -21.98 -22.58 -10.87
N PRO A 381 -20.86 -21.98 -11.29
CA PRO A 381 -20.43 -21.97 -12.68
C PRO A 381 -20.35 -23.39 -13.24
N ALA A 382 -20.51 -23.52 -14.56
CA ALA A 382 -20.38 -24.82 -15.21
C ALA A 382 -18.95 -25.37 -15.01
N GLU A 383 -18.85 -26.66 -14.72
CA GLU A 383 -17.57 -27.35 -14.59
C GLU A 383 -16.76 -27.25 -15.89
N VAL A 384 -15.46 -26.97 -15.76
CA VAL A 384 -14.51 -26.96 -16.88
C VAL A 384 -13.32 -27.88 -16.59
N ALA A 385 -12.57 -28.24 -17.63
CA ALA A 385 -11.44 -29.17 -17.48
C ALA A 385 -10.36 -28.64 -16.52
N GLU A 386 -10.18 -27.32 -16.51
CA GLU A 386 -9.22 -26.60 -15.68
C GLU A 386 -9.49 -26.76 -14.17
N ASP A 387 -10.71 -27.11 -13.77
CA ASP A 387 -11.08 -27.31 -12.36
C ASP A 387 -10.32 -28.47 -11.71
N ARG A 388 -9.76 -29.37 -12.53
CA ARG A 388 -9.05 -30.58 -12.11
C ARG A 388 -7.55 -30.49 -12.37
N HIS A 389 -7.06 -29.36 -12.90
CA HIS A 389 -5.63 -29.16 -13.12
C HIS A 389 -4.88 -29.02 -11.80
N THR A 390 -3.64 -29.50 -11.76
CA THR A 390 -2.76 -29.31 -10.62
C THR A 390 -2.42 -27.83 -10.45
N PHE A 391 -2.34 -27.38 -9.20
CA PHE A 391 -1.99 -26.00 -8.88
C PHE A 391 -0.59 -25.65 -9.43
N ASN A 392 -0.52 -24.66 -10.31
CA ASN A 392 0.74 -24.23 -10.92
C ASN A 392 1.53 -23.36 -9.93
N VAL A 393 2.63 -23.90 -9.42
CA VAL A 393 3.57 -23.22 -8.51
C VAL A 393 4.75 -22.57 -9.24
N GLU A 394 4.91 -22.80 -10.54
CA GLU A 394 6.00 -22.25 -11.33
C GLU A 394 5.74 -20.78 -11.64
N VAL A 395 6.71 -19.93 -11.32
CA VAL A 395 6.65 -18.49 -11.56
C VAL A 395 7.90 -18.07 -12.31
N ASP A 396 7.71 -17.57 -13.53
CA ASP A 396 8.81 -17.01 -14.32
C ASP A 396 9.13 -15.59 -13.85
N ILE A 397 10.38 -15.41 -13.42
CA ILE A 397 10.95 -14.15 -12.97
C ILE A 397 11.91 -13.55 -13.99
N ARG A 398 12.16 -14.24 -15.11
CA ARG A 398 13.04 -13.75 -16.15
C ARG A 398 12.35 -12.64 -16.92
N ASP A 399 13.16 -11.68 -17.35
CA ASP A 399 12.79 -10.67 -18.31
C ASP A 399 13.01 -11.25 -19.71
N ASP A 400 11.91 -11.68 -20.35
CA ASP A 400 11.89 -12.25 -21.69
C ASP A 400 11.57 -11.23 -22.79
N PHE A 401 11.53 -9.93 -22.44
CA PHE A 401 11.30 -8.88 -23.40
C PHE A 401 12.46 -8.78 -24.40
N ASP A 402 12.14 -8.75 -25.69
CA ASP A 402 13.14 -8.58 -26.75
C ASP A 402 13.52 -7.09 -26.90
N TYR A 403 14.58 -6.68 -26.19
CA TYR A 403 15.09 -5.31 -26.21
C TYR A 403 15.63 -4.86 -27.56
N SER A 404 15.93 -5.78 -28.50
CA SER A 404 16.35 -5.40 -29.85
C SER A 404 15.23 -4.66 -30.60
N ARG A 405 13.96 -4.94 -30.25
CA ARG A 405 12.78 -4.29 -30.84
C ARG A 405 12.67 -2.82 -30.48
N ILE A 406 13.28 -2.36 -29.40
CA ILE A 406 13.16 -0.96 -28.95
C ILE A 406 14.47 -0.19 -29.11
N MET A 407 15.43 -0.69 -29.90
CA MET A 407 16.67 0.05 -30.16
C MET A 407 16.41 1.34 -30.94
N ASP A 408 15.46 1.31 -31.87
CA ASP A 408 15.11 2.46 -32.69
C ASP A 408 14.11 3.39 -31.99
N ASN A 409 14.12 4.65 -32.44
CA ASN A 409 13.17 5.66 -32.03
C ASN A 409 11.79 5.38 -32.64
N ILE A 410 10.73 5.66 -31.87
CA ILE A 410 9.33 5.55 -32.32
C ILE A 410 9.02 6.63 -33.36
N LEU A 411 9.58 7.82 -33.15
CA LEU A 411 9.40 8.99 -34.00
C LEU A 411 10.73 9.43 -34.62
N THR A 412 10.65 9.91 -35.86
CA THR A 412 11.72 10.66 -36.52
C THR A 412 11.65 12.15 -36.15
N GLU A 413 12.77 12.87 -36.28
CA GLU A 413 12.83 14.32 -36.06
C GLU A 413 11.79 15.12 -36.87
N LYS A 414 11.52 14.66 -38.10
CA LYS A 414 10.51 15.28 -38.97
C LYS A 414 9.10 15.07 -38.43
N GLU A 415 8.80 13.89 -37.91
CA GLU A 415 7.51 13.57 -37.31
C GLU A 415 7.29 14.34 -36.01
N CYS A 416 8.30 14.43 -35.13
CA CYS A 416 8.25 15.28 -33.93
C CYS A 416 7.96 16.74 -34.29
N THR A 417 8.67 17.28 -35.29
CA THR A 417 8.44 18.66 -35.76
C THR A 417 7.00 18.84 -36.26
N ALA A 418 6.48 17.88 -37.05
CA ALA A 418 5.11 17.95 -37.55
C ALA A 418 4.07 17.90 -36.42
N LEU A 419 4.23 16.99 -35.46
CA LEU A 419 3.35 16.85 -34.29
C LEU A 419 3.39 18.10 -33.40
N LYS A 420 4.58 18.68 -33.19
CA LYS A 420 4.77 19.89 -32.39
C LYS A 420 4.13 21.12 -33.05
N VAL A 421 4.19 21.24 -34.37
CA VAL A 421 3.47 22.29 -35.09
C VAL A 421 1.96 22.07 -34.99
N ALA A 422 1.50 20.83 -35.15
CA ALA A 422 0.09 20.48 -35.08
C ALA A 422 -0.54 20.78 -33.72
N SER A 423 0.18 20.56 -32.61
CA SER A 423 -0.31 20.85 -31.25
C SER A 423 -0.54 22.34 -30.97
N GLN A 424 0.03 23.24 -31.79
CA GLN A 424 -0.08 24.69 -31.64
C GLN A 424 -1.13 25.31 -32.58
N LEU A 425 -1.69 24.53 -33.51
CA LEU A 425 -2.70 25.00 -34.44
C LEU A 425 -4.11 24.76 -33.88
N PRO A 426 -5.09 25.66 -34.14
CA PRO A 426 -6.49 25.41 -33.80
C PRO A 426 -6.96 24.11 -34.46
N ALA A 427 -7.83 23.34 -33.79
CA ALA A 427 -8.34 22.06 -34.25
C ALA A 427 -8.97 22.13 -35.65
N GLN A 428 -8.15 21.98 -36.68
CA GLN A 428 -8.52 21.66 -38.04
C GLN A 428 -8.11 20.22 -38.26
N ALA A 429 -9.01 19.40 -38.80
CA ALA A 429 -8.74 18.00 -39.11
C ALA A 429 -7.57 17.90 -40.09
N ASN A 430 -6.36 17.67 -39.57
CA ASN A 430 -5.17 17.46 -40.36
C ASN A 430 -5.01 15.96 -40.55
N ARG A 431 -5.61 15.44 -41.64
CA ARG A 431 -5.60 14.01 -41.99
C ARG A 431 -4.20 13.38 -41.96
N TYR A 432 -3.15 14.15 -42.23
CA TYR A 432 -1.78 13.66 -42.12
C TYR A 432 -1.39 13.36 -40.67
N ILE A 433 -1.74 14.23 -39.73
CA ILE A 433 -1.46 14.05 -38.30
C ILE A 433 -2.29 12.91 -37.73
N ASP A 434 -3.57 12.80 -38.10
CA ASP A 434 -4.42 11.67 -37.68
C ASP A 434 -3.82 10.33 -38.13
N ASN A 435 -3.42 10.24 -39.40
CA ASN A 435 -2.75 9.04 -39.92
C ASN A 435 -1.42 8.75 -39.21
N LEU A 436 -0.64 9.78 -38.88
CA LEU A 436 0.63 9.62 -38.15
C LEU A 436 0.38 9.11 -36.73
N ILE A 437 -0.65 9.61 -36.04
CA ILE A 437 -1.04 9.12 -34.70
C ILE A 437 -1.43 7.64 -34.74
N ASP A 438 -2.15 7.20 -35.77
CA ASP A 438 -2.52 5.79 -35.97
C ASP A 438 -1.28 4.92 -36.30
N GLU A 439 -0.37 5.44 -37.13
CA GLU A 439 0.87 4.76 -37.46
C GLU A 439 1.76 4.59 -36.23
N VAL A 440 1.87 5.62 -35.39
CA VAL A 440 2.61 5.56 -34.13
C VAL A 440 1.99 4.55 -33.16
N SER A 441 0.67 4.46 -33.10
CA SER A 441 -0.01 3.40 -32.32
C SER A 441 0.41 2.00 -32.79
N THR A 442 0.49 1.81 -34.11
CA THR A 442 0.93 0.56 -34.72
C THR A 442 2.40 0.26 -34.43
N ARG A 443 3.26 1.28 -34.46
CA ARG A 443 4.68 1.18 -34.07
C ARG A 443 4.80 0.78 -32.59
N ILE A 444 4.07 1.43 -31.68
CA ILE A 444 4.10 1.08 -30.25
C ILE A 444 3.73 -0.39 -30.03
N ASN A 445 2.64 -0.84 -30.65
CA ASN A 445 2.23 -2.25 -30.56
C ASN A 445 3.31 -3.20 -31.11
N THR A 446 3.93 -2.84 -32.23
CA THR A 446 5.00 -3.64 -32.85
C THR A 446 6.31 -3.64 -32.05
N LEU A 447 6.63 -2.57 -31.34
CA LEU A 447 7.90 -2.45 -30.62
C LEU A 447 7.78 -2.99 -29.18
N TYR A 448 6.65 -2.74 -28.52
CA TYR A 448 6.44 -3.04 -27.09
C TYR A 448 5.48 -4.20 -26.83
N GLY A 449 4.70 -4.63 -27.82
CA GLY A 449 3.62 -5.62 -27.63
C GLY A 449 2.41 -5.05 -26.90
N SER A 450 2.33 -3.73 -26.74
CA SER A 450 1.27 -3.05 -26.01
C SER A 450 0.23 -2.48 -26.97
N THR A 451 -1.03 -2.82 -26.76
CA THR A 451 -2.14 -2.12 -27.44
C THR A 451 -2.33 -0.77 -26.77
N VAL A 452 -2.51 0.28 -27.56
CA VAL A 452 -2.61 1.65 -27.04
C VAL A 452 -3.71 2.43 -27.72
N VAL A 453 -4.28 3.39 -27.01
CA VAL A 453 -5.32 4.31 -27.49
C VAL A 453 -4.81 5.73 -27.37
N PHE A 454 -4.91 6.50 -28.45
CA PHE A 454 -4.53 7.91 -28.44
C PHE A 454 -5.39 8.68 -27.44
N GLN A 455 -4.74 9.42 -26.55
CA GLN A 455 -5.40 10.23 -25.53
C GLN A 455 -5.33 11.72 -25.87
N LYS A 456 -4.13 12.24 -26.08
CA LYS A 456 -3.91 13.66 -26.33
C LYS A 456 -2.56 13.97 -26.96
N LEU A 457 -2.51 15.08 -27.67
CA LEU A 457 -1.32 15.73 -28.20
C LEU A 457 -1.32 17.16 -27.66
N ASN A 458 -0.33 17.52 -26.84
CA ASN A 458 -0.32 18.82 -26.17
C ASN A 458 1.09 19.38 -25.94
N CYS A 459 1.15 20.66 -25.62
CA CYS A 459 2.35 21.38 -25.21
C CYS A 459 2.02 22.26 -24.01
N HIS A 460 2.63 21.99 -22.86
CA HIS A 460 2.42 22.77 -21.64
C HIS A 460 3.75 23.05 -20.94
N GLN A 461 3.85 24.19 -20.26
CA GLN A 461 5.03 24.52 -19.46
C GLN A 461 4.99 23.88 -18.07
N GLU A 462 3.79 23.68 -17.52
CA GLU A 462 3.57 23.05 -16.22
C GLU A 462 3.59 21.53 -16.32
N MET A 463 3.90 20.86 -15.21
CA MET A 463 3.81 19.41 -15.10
C MET A 463 2.35 18.95 -15.21
N LEU A 464 2.10 17.97 -16.07
CA LEU A 464 0.80 17.37 -16.31
C LEU A 464 0.88 15.85 -16.18
N LYS A 465 -0.19 15.26 -15.63
CA LYS A 465 -0.43 13.82 -15.72
C LYS A 465 -0.95 13.42 -17.09
N SER A 466 -0.64 12.19 -17.51
CA SER A 466 -1.19 11.60 -18.75
C SER A 466 -2.73 11.54 -18.72
N GLY A 467 -3.31 11.25 -17.56
CA GLY A 467 -4.74 10.99 -17.38
C GLY A 467 -5.15 9.56 -17.74
N CYS A 468 -4.20 8.62 -17.81
CA CYS A 468 -4.45 7.20 -18.07
C CYS A 468 -4.45 6.39 -16.76
N ASP A 469 -5.45 5.53 -16.56
CA ASP A 469 -5.56 4.72 -15.33
C ASP A 469 -4.60 3.50 -15.33
N ARG A 470 -4.45 2.87 -16.49
CA ARG A 470 -3.74 1.58 -16.64
C ARG A 470 -2.29 1.69 -17.07
N GLY A 471 -1.85 2.86 -17.50
CA GLY A 471 -0.49 3.14 -17.94
C GLY A 471 -0.50 4.05 -19.16
N ALA A 472 0.60 4.74 -19.40
CA ALA A 472 0.71 5.68 -20.51
C ALA A 472 2.04 5.54 -21.25
N PHE A 473 1.96 5.66 -22.58
CA PHE A 473 3.10 6.02 -23.41
C PHE A 473 3.09 7.53 -23.58
N VAL A 474 3.95 8.21 -22.82
CA VAL A 474 4.19 9.65 -22.99
C VAL A 474 5.45 9.81 -23.84
N ILE A 475 5.28 10.23 -25.08
CA ILE A 475 6.38 10.37 -26.04
C ILE A 475 6.69 11.86 -26.22
N GLY A 476 7.90 12.27 -25.87
CA GLY A 476 8.40 13.63 -26.09
C GLY A 476 8.46 13.97 -27.58
N ILE A 477 7.97 15.15 -27.94
CA ILE A 477 8.01 15.67 -29.33
C ILE A 477 8.71 17.04 -29.40
N ASP A 478 9.31 17.47 -28.29
CA ASP A 478 10.23 18.61 -28.29
C ASP A 478 11.52 18.29 -29.04
N SER A 479 12.17 19.31 -29.59
CA SER A 479 13.42 19.16 -30.35
C SER A 479 14.55 18.50 -29.53
N GLU A 480 14.56 18.68 -28.22
CA GLU A 480 15.60 18.10 -27.34
C GLU A 480 15.25 16.70 -26.82
N ARG A 481 13.98 16.30 -26.94
CA ARG A 481 13.43 15.07 -26.36
C ARG A 481 12.61 14.28 -27.37
N CYS A 482 12.90 14.45 -28.67
CA CYS A 482 12.13 13.80 -29.73
C CYS A 482 12.20 12.28 -29.56
N SER A 483 11.03 11.63 -29.54
CA SER A 483 10.86 10.20 -29.31
C SER A 483 11.27 9.68 -27.92
N ALA A 484 11.66 10.55 -26.98
CA ALA A 484 11.99 10.11 -25.63
C ALA A 484 10.73 9.63 -24.90
N ILE A 485 10.82 8.49 -24.20
CA ILE A 485 9.75 8.04 -23.32
C ILE A 485 9.85 8.81 -22.01
N LEU A 486 8.81 9.54 -21.67
CA LEU A 486 8.71 10.34 -20.46
C LEU A 486 7.91 9.57 -19.39
N ALA A 487 8.05 10.03 -18.13
CA ALA A 487 7.21 9.56 -17.04
C ALA A 487 5.74 9.97 -17.24
N ASP A 488 4.84 9.39 -16.43
CA ASP A 488 3.42 9.69 -16.46
C ASP A 488 3.11 11.17 -16.14
N GLU A 489 3.95 11.79 -15.31
CA GLU A 489 4.01 13.22 -15.06
C GLU A 489 5.12 13.85 -15.92
N TYR A 490 4.75 14.81 -16.76
CA TYR A 490 5.67 15.42 -17.73
C TYR A 490 5.33 16.89 -17.99
N SER A 491 6.34 17.64 -18.46
CA SER A 491 6.20 19.00 -18.99
C SER A 491 6.79 19.08 -20.39
N GLY A 492 6.42 20.12 -21.13
CA GLY A 492 6.77 20.37 -22.53
C GLY A 492 5.75 19.79 -23.50
N CYS A 493 6.20 19.45 -24.69
CA CYS A 493 5.35 18.88 -25.74
C CYS A 493 5.44 17.36 -25.76
N ALA A 494 4.28 16.71 -25.69
CA ALA A 494 4.18 15.26 -25.73
C ALA A 494 2.98 14.74 -26.52
N LEU A 495 3.16 13.53 -27.04
CA LEU A 495 2.12 12.68 -27.59
C LEU A 495 1.81 11.57 -26.59
N VAL A 496 0.55 11.48 -26.14
CA VAL A 496 0.13 10.56 -25.08
C VAL A 496 -0.81 9.50 -25.62
N TYR A 497 -0.48 8.24 -25.30
CA TYR A 497 -1.38 7.10 -25.47
C TYR A 497 -1.61 6.40 -24.14
N CYS A 498 -2.85 5.96 -23.89
CA CYS A 498 -3.16 5.09 -22.77
C CYS A 498 -3.05 3.61 -23.18
N VAL A 499 -2.61 2.76 -22.26
CA VAL A 499 -2.53 1.28 -22.44
C VAL A 499 -3.84 0.60 -22.06
#